data_AF-A0A0M2R6R4-F1
#
_entry.id   AF-A0A0M2R6R4-F1
#
_cell.length_a   1.000
_cell.length_b   1.000
_cell.length_c   1.000
_cell.angle_alpha   90.00
_cell.angle_beta   90.00
_cell.angle_gamma   90.00
#
_symmetry.space_group_name_H-M   'P 1'
#
loop_
_entity.id
_entity.type
_entity.pdbx_description
1 polymer ?
#
loop_
_entity_poly.entity_id
_entity_poly.type
_entity_poly.pdbx_seq_one_letter_code
_entity_poly.pdbx_strand_id
1 'polypeptide(L)'
;MTESPDQSFDIYVHKNGLMHNMLVQISKGYVYYFSGTISPQKLHSLRSKLSETYHFDLSKFQKARRKKSGKFNATFFAYPKHGSTDFEWYVLLTEDVSLIGYNEKVFDTRNKKQRIIVSERFEAILLPQSGSKPAWTWRIVPSYFLELKQQISDNIRVNKSLDDFYFILKNIHKFPGFRGIRSQIYQLRKHSVGELNRIKKSVDVDKIMNRYIRYARFQKYPTINSKFVIDRIAEGKSPFKDDWKYPEAQTRLVSLEKK
;
A
#
# COMPACT_ATOMS: atom_id res chain seq x y z
N MET A 1 6.26 32.80 -22.75
CA MET A 1 5.48 31.81 -21.97
C MET A 1 6.47 30.83 -21.37
N THR A 2 6.85 31.02 -20.11
CA THR A 2 7.65 30.05 -19.38
C THR A 2 6.76 28.87 -19.03
N GLU A 3 7.03 27.69 -19.59
CA GLU A 3 6.40 26.45 -19.16
C GLU A 3 6.61 26.30 -17.65
N SER A 4 5.51 26.23 -16.90
CA SER A 4 5.56 25.90 -15.48
C SER A 4 6.30 24.56 -15.35
N PRO A 5 7.30 24.43 -14.47
CA PRO A 5 8.10 23.21 -14.38
C PRO A 5 7.17 22.01 -14.18
N ASP A 6 7.43 20.92 -14.92
CA ASP A 6 6.60 19.72 -14.88
C ASP A 6 6.46 19.21 -13.43
N GLN A 7 5.29 19.47 -12.83
CA GLN A 7 4.96 19.12 -11.45
C GLN A 7 4.57 17.65 -11.30
N SER A 8 4.62 16.91 -12.41
CA SER A 8 4.34 15.49 -12.42
C SER A 8 5.39 14.70 -11.64
N PHE A 9 4.99 13.49 -11.26
CA PHE A 9 5.81 12.59 -10.48
C PHE A 9 5.35 11.16 -10.71
N ASP A 10 6.20 10.22 -10.33
CA ASP A 10 5.95 8.81 -10.53
C ASP A 10 4.97 8.24 -9.50
N ILE A 11 3.89 7.63 -9.98
CA ILE A 11 2.93 6.85 -9.19
C ILE A 11 3.16 5.38 -9.47
N TYR A 12 3.30 4.57 -8.43
CA TYR A 12 3.35 3.13 -8.58
C TYR A 12 2.05 2.60 -9.19
N VAL A 13 2.16 1.77 -10.23
CA VAL A 13 0.99 1.14 -10.86
C VAL A 13 0.31 0.15 -9.91
N HIS A 14 1.12 -0.53 -9.09
CA HIS A 14 0.64 -1.49 -8.11
C HIS A 14 0.75 -0.94 -6.70
N LYS A 15 -0.33 -1.03 -5.92
CA LYS A 15 -0.33 -0.70 -4.49
C LYS A 15 0.79 -1.42 -3.71
N ASN A 16 1.12 -2.65 -4.11
CA ASN A 16 2.24 -3.40 -3.52
C ASN A 16 3.58 -2.66 -3.68
N GLY A 17 3.80 -1.98 -4.81
CA GLY A 17 5.01 -1.19 -5.05
C GLY A 17 5.09 0.04 -4.16
N LEU A 18 3.98 0.77 -4.04
CA LEU A 18 3.84 1.88 -3.10
C LEU A 18 4.15 1.45 -1.66
N MET A 19 3.41 0.45 -1.18
CA MET A 19 3.56 -0.11 0.17
C MET A 19 4.98 -0.64 0.42
N HIS A 20 5.60 -1.28 -0.57
CA HIS A 20 6.96 -1.76 -0.46
C HIS A 20 7.95 -0.60 -0.34
N ASN A 21 7.87 0.42 -1.21
CA ASN A 21 8.78 1.56 -1.14
C ASN A 21 8.61 2.33 0.18
N MET A 22 7.38 2.50 0.66
CA MET A 22 7.13 3.09 1.97
C MET A 22 7.86 2.33 3.09
N LEU A 23 7.80 0.99 3.13
CA LEU A 23 8.58 0.20 4.13
C LEU A 23 10.08 0.39 3.99
N VAL A 24 10.59 0.52 2.76
CA VAL A 24 12.01 0.80 2.51
C VAL A 24 12.40 2.14 3.12
N GLN A 25 11.55 3.18 3.00
CA GLN A 25 11.83 4.49 3.62
C GLN A 25 11.69 4.42 5.15
N ILE A 26 10.63 3.79 5.66
CA ILE A 26 10.43 3.60 7.11
C ILE A 26 11.64 2.89 7.73
N SER A 27 12.16 1.85 7.07
CA SER A 27 13.34 1.11 7.50
C SER A 27 14.63 1.94 7.49
N LYS A 28 14.66 3.05 6.73
CA LYS A 28 15.77 4.03 6.70
C LYS A 28 15.62 5.15 7.73
N GLY A 29 14.57 5.11 8.57
CA GLY A 29 14.31 6.09 9.61
C GLY A 29 13.24 7.13 9.27
N TYR A 30 12.52 6.99 8.16
CA TYR A 30 11.38 7.86 7.83
C TYR A 30 10.13 7.43 8.60
N VAL A 31 10.14 7.62 9.92
CA VAL A 31 9.15 7.06 10.85
C VAL A 31 8.04 8.04 11.22
N TYR A 32 8.22 9.33 10.99
CA TYR A 32 7.19 10.33 11.17
C TYR A 32 6.40 10.51 9.87
N TYR A 33 5.11 10.81 9.96
CA TYR A 33 4.31 11.07 8.77
C TYR A 33 3.10 11.95 9.03
N PHE A 34 2.56 12.49 7.94
CA PHE A 34 1.19 13.00 7.86
C PHE A 34 0.61 12.62 6.50
N SER A 35 -0.71 12.63 6.38
CA SER A 35 -1.41 12.08 5.22
C SER A 35 -2.78 12.72 5.06
N GLY A 36 -3.37 12.56 3.88
CA GLY A 36 -4.72 13.01 3.61
C GLY A 36 -5.31 12.37 2.36
N THR A 37 -6.48 12.85 1.99
CA THR A 37 -7.14 12.54 0.71
C THR A 37 -7.27 13.82 -0.10
N ILE A 38 -7.16 13.73 -1.42
CA ILE A 38 -7.22 14.89 -2.32
C ILE A 38 -7.86 14.52 -3.65
N SER A 39 -8.58 15.46 -4.28
CA SER A 39 -9.10 15.25 -5.62
C SER A 39 -7.97 15.24 -6.66
N PRO A 40 -8.12 14.54 -7.80
CA PRO A 40 -7.10 14.46 -8.85
C PRO A 40 -6.57 15.82 -9.31
N GLN A 41 -7.47 16.79 -9.49
CA GLN A 41 -7.15 18.12 -10.02
C GLN A 41 -6.27 18.95 -9.10
N LYS A 42 -6.27 18.65 -7.78
CA LYS A 42 -5.49 19.38 -6.78
C LYS A 42 -4.19 18.68 -6.41
N LEU A 43 -3.93 17.48 -6.93
CA LEU A 43 -2.80 16.64 -6.53
C LEU A 43 -1.45 17.30 -6.84
N HIS A 44 -1.27 17.86 -8.03
CA HIS A 44 -0.02 18.53 -8.41
C HIS A 44 0.20 19.81 -7.60
N SER A 45 -0.82 20.67 -7.44
CA SER A 45 -0.72 21.88 -6.61
C SER A 45 -0.39 21.55 -5.15
N LEU A 46 -1.01 20.51 -4.59
CA LEU A 46 -0.69 20.03 -3.24
C LEU A 46 0.77 19.59 -3.14
N ARG A 47 1.24 18.76 -4.07
CA ARG A 47 2.63 18.30 -4.08
C ARG A 47 3.60 19.47 -4.18
N SER A 48 3.36 20.43 -5.05
CA SER A 48 4.21 21.61 -5.22
C SER A 48 4.32 22.40 -3.93
N LYS A 49 3.18 22.72 -3.29
CA LYS A 49 3.15 23.39 -1.98
C LYS A 49 3.92 22.62 -0.90
N LEU A 50 3.75 21.29 -0.85
CA LEU A 50 4.47 20.48 0.13
C LEU A 50 5.97 20.35 -0.20
N SER A 51 6.37 20.39 -1.48
CA SER A 51 7.78 20.29 -1.89
C SER A 51 8.57 21.55 -1.49
N GLU A 52 7.96 22.72 -1.56
CA GLU A 52 8.54 23.98 -1.08
C GLU A 52 8.89 23.91 0.41
N THR A 53 8.00 23.32 1.22
CA THR A 53 8.14 23.24 2.67
C THR A 53 9.05 22.09 3.13
N TYR A 54 8.87 20.89 2.56
CA TYR A 54 9.48 19.66 3.06
C TYR A 54 10.63 19.14 2.18
N HIS A 55 10.84 19.72 0.99
CA HIS A 55 11.94 19.44 0.08
C HIS A 55 12.12 17.94 -0.25
N PHE A 56 11.04 17.22 -0.57
CA PHE A 56 11.16 15.79 -0.89
C PHE A 56 11.75 15.49 -2.28
N ASP A 57 11.86 16.50 -3.17
CA ASP A 57 12.40 16.40 -4.54
C ASP A 57 13.94 16.46 -4.60
N LEU A 58 14.61 16.44 -3.45
CA LEU A 58 16.06 16.49 -3.38
C LEU A 58 16.72 15.20 -3.90
N SER A 59 17.84 15.39 -4.61
CA SER A 59 18.73 14.29 -5.02
C SER A 59 19.30 13.54 -3.80
N LYS A 60 19.78 12.31 -4.04
CA LYS A 60 20.43 11.49 -2.99
C LYS A 60 21.57 12.22 -2.30
N PHE A 61 22.39 12.96 -3.05
CA PHE A 61 23.51 13.74 -2.51
C PHE A 61 23.03 14.91 -1.65
N GLN A 62 21.99 15.63 -2.08
CA GLN A 62 21.40 16.71 -1.29
C GLN A 62 20.77 16.18 0.01
N LYS A 63 20.04 15.06 -0.04
CA LYS A 63 19.47 14.39 1.16
C LYS A 63 20.56 13.97 2.14
N ALA A 64 21.68 13.43 1.64
CA ALA A 64 22.83 13.07 2.48
C ALA A 64 23.48 14.29 3.14
N ARG A 65 23.65 15.39 2.40
CA ARG A 65 24.19 16.65 2.94
C ARG A 65 23.28 17.24 4.02
N ARG A 66 21.95 17.26 3.79
CA ARG A 66 20.96 17.70 4.78
C ARG A 66 21.01 16.90 6.07
N LYS A 67 21.09 15.57 5.94
CA LYS A 67 21.23 14.67 7.09
C LYS A 67 22.50 14.99 7.89
N LYS A 68 23.63 15.23 7.23
CA LYS A 68 24.89 15.65 7.91
C LYS A 68 24.75 16.98 8.65
N SER A 69 23.89 17.88 8.16
CA SER A 69 23.60 19.17 8.81
C SER A 69 22.46 19.12 9.83
N GLY A 70 22.03 17.93 10.29
CA GLY A 70 20.94 17.78 11.26
C GLY A 70 19.56 18.23 10.78
N LYS A 71 19.35 18.26 9.45
CA LYS A 71 18.07 18.61 8.85
C LYS A 71 17.30 17.35 8.48
N PHE A 72 16.00 17.35 8.77
CA PHE A 72 15.11 16.27 8.34
C PHE A 72 15.07 16.16 6.80
N ASN A 73 14.75 14.94 6.35
CA ASN A 73 14.40 14.63 4.98
C ASN A 73 12.96 14.17 4.89
N ALA A 74 12.34 14.40 3.74
CA ALA A 74 10.98 13.99 3.44
C ALA A 74 10.91 13.12 2.17
N THR A 75 9.80 12.38 2.05
CA THR A 75 9.41 11.67 0.82
C THR A 75 7.90 11.73 0.68
N PHE A 76 7.42 11.91 -0.55
CA PHE A 76 6.00 11.98 -0.88
C PHE A 76 5.55 10.71 -1.58
N PHE A 77 4.36 10.24 -1.26
CA PHE A 77 3.68 9.12 -1.91
C PHE A 77 2.23 9.50 -2.18
N ALA A 78 1.68 9.05 -3.30
CA ALA A 78 0.26 9.14 -3.58
C ALA A 78 -0.21 7.90 -4.35
N TYR A 79 -1.48 7.53 -4.16
CA TYR A 79 -2.09 6.40 -4.85
C TYR A 79 -3.62 6.61 -4.98
N PRO A 80 -4.26 6.15 -6.06
CA PRO A 80 -5.72 6.23 -6.20
C PRO A 80 -6.44 5.50 -5.05
N LYS A 81 -7.36 6.19 -4.37
CA LYS A 81 -8.14 5.64 -3.27
C LYS A 81 -9.13 4.60 -3.82
N HIS A 82 -9.23 3.46 -3.15
CA HIS A 82 -10.13 2.39 -3.58
C HIS A 82 -11.59 2.83 -3.46
N GLY A 83 -12.38 2.65 -4.53
CA GLY A 83 -13.81 3.00 -4.55
C GLY A 83 -14.08 4.51 -4.64
N SER A 84 -13.06 5.33 -4.92
CA SER A 84 -13.19 6.78 -5.12
C SER A 84 -12.33 7.21 -6.31
N THR A 85 -12.62 8.40 -6.84
CA THR A 85 -11.75 9.12 -7.80
C THR A 85 -10.59 9.84 -7.12
N ASP A 86 -10.62 9.98 -5.79
CA ASP A 86 -9.60 10.71 -5.05
C ASP A 86 -8.28 9.94 -4.92
N PHE A 87 -7.23 10.64 -4.51
CA PHE A 87 -5.95 10.07 -4.13
C PHE A 87 -5.79 10.08 -2.61
N GLU A 88 -5.30 8.97 -2.06
CA GLU A 88 -4.64 8.97 -0.75
C GLU A 88 -3.19 9.40 -0.93
N TRP A 89 -2.70 10.30 -0.07
CA TRP A 89 -1.34 10.81 -0.11
C TRP A 89 -0.68 10.78 1.26
N TYR A 90 0.65 10.64 1.26
CA TYR A 90 1.48 10.49 2.45
C TYR A 90 2.78 11.26 2.30
N VAL A 91 3.18 11.97 3.35
CA VAL A 91 4.55 12.49 3.50
C VAL A 91 5.19 11.75 4.66
N LEU A 92 6.31 11.07 4.41
CA LEU A 92 7.11 10.46 5.45
C LEU A 92 8.35 11.30 5.70
N LEU A 93 8.77 11.39 6.95
CA LEU A 93 9.78 12.30 7.46
C LEU A 93 10.78 11.54 8.34
N THR A 94 12.06 11.87 8.24
CA THR A 94 13.07 11.37 9.19
C THR A 94 12.91 12.01 10.56
N GLU A 95 13.39 11.31 11.59
CA GLU A 95 13.54 11.85 12.94
C GLU A 95 14.54 13.00 12.94
N ASP A 96 14.09 14.23 13.19
CA ASP A 96 14.90 15.40 13.59
C ASP A 96 14.00 16.52 14.16
N VAL A 97 14.41 17.05 15.31
CA VAL A 97 13.70 17.92 16.30
C VAL A 97 13.03 19.17 15.70
N SER A 98 13.43 19.59 14.50
CA SER A 98 12.86 20.74 13.79
C SER A 98 11.39 20.58 13.34
N LEU A 99 10.81 19.38 13.43
CA LEU A 99 9.40 19.15 13.07
C LEU A 99 8.39 19.73 14.07
N ILE A 100 8.84 20.21 15.23
CA ILE A 100 7.98 20.76 16.30
C ILE A 100 7.36 22.13 15.92
N GLY A 101 7.74 22.74 14.79
CA GLY A 101 7.24 24.06 14.35
C GLY A 101 6.29 24.07 13.14
N TYR A 102 5.91 22.92 12.61
CA TYR A 102 4.98 22.84 11.47
C TYR A 102 3.54 22.74 11.97
N ASN A 103 2.61 23.52 11.40
CA ASN A 103 1.18 23.56 11.79
C ASN A 103 0.46 22.22 11.54
N GLU A 104 1.09 21.29 10.82
CA GLU A 104 0.58 19.97 10.53
C GLU A 104 0.72 19.02 11.72
N LYS A 105 -0.37 18.30 12.03
CA LYS A 105 -0.33 17.21 13.01
C LYS A 105 0.46 16.03 12.45
N VAL A 106 1.67 15.83 12.96
CA VAL A 106 2.56 14.71 12.59
C VAL A 106 2.35 13.51 13.52
N PHE A 107 2.42 12.31 12.95
CA PHE A 107 2.24 11.03 13.62
C PHE A 107 3.53 10.21 13.59
N ASP A 108 3.78 9.41 14.64
CA ASP A 108 4.92 8.48 14.68
C ASP A 108 4.45 7.05 14.38
N THR A 109 4.94 6.46 13.27
CA THR A 109 4.55 5.11 12.86
C THR A 109 5.05 4.01 13.80
N ARG A 110 5.98 4.29 14.72
CA ARG A 110 6.41 3.36 15.77
C ARG A 110 5.36 3.25 16.86
N ASN A 111 4.60 4.33 17.11
CA ASN A 111 3.55 4.36 18.11
C ASN A 111 2.33 3.56 17.65
N LYS A 112 1.95 2.54 18.44
CA LYS A 112 0.83 1.64 18.15
C LYS A 112 -0.49 2.36 17.84
N LYS A 113 -0.74 3.53 18.43
CA LYS A 113 -1.99 4.31 18.22
C LYS A 113 -1.94 5.24 17.00
N GLN A 114 -0.78 5.39 16.37
CA GLN A 114 -0.50 6.38 15.34
C GLN A 114 0.21 5.77 14.13
N ARG A 115 0.11 4.45 13.93
CA ARG A 115 0.74 3.79 12.79
C ARG A 115 0.17 4.30 11.49
N ILE A 116 1.05 4.43 10.49
CA ILE A 116 0.63 4.72 9.13
C ILE A 116 -0.29 3.62 8.61
N ILE A 117 -1.42 4.02 8.03
CA ILE A 117 -2.43 3.14 7.46
C ILE A 117 -2.56 3.44 5.97
N VAL A 118 -2.44 2.41 5.13
CA VAL A 118 -2.64 2.47 3.68
C VAL A 118 -3.99 1.87 3.30
N SER A 119 -4.76 2.63 2.51
CA SER A 119 -6.08 2.26 2.02
C SER A 119 -7.05 1.80 3.12
N GLU A 120 -6.94 2.37 4.31
CA GLU A 120 -7.76 2.06 5.50
C GLU A 120 -7.64 0.60 6.00
N ARG A 121 -6.81 -0.24 5.35
CA ARG A 121 -6.78 -1.70 5.55
C ARG A 121 -5.47 -2.20 6.12
N PHE A 122 -4.36 -1.51 5.87
CA PHE A 122 -3.03 -2.03 6.17
C PHE A 122 -2.21 -1.06 7.01
N GLU A 123 -1.75 -1.48 8.20
CA GLU A 123 -0.85 -0.70 9.06
C GLU A 123 0.60 -1.20 8.99
N ALA A 124 1.56 -0.29 9.06
CA ALA A 124 2.98 -0.64 9.14
C ALA A 124 3.34 -1.01 10.58
N ILE A 125 4.07 -2.12 10.74
CA ILE A 125 4.53 -2.60 12.04
C ILE A 125 5.95 -3.15 11.96
N LEU A 126 6.68 -3.06 13.06
CA LEU A 126 7.94 -3.75 13.26
C LEU A 126 7.66 -5.11 13.89
N LEU A 127 7.99 -6.21 13.20
CA LEU A 127 7.83 -7.57 13.73
C LEU A 127 9.18 -8.19 14.10
N PRO A 128 9.26 -8.92 15.22
CA PRO A 128 10.44 -9.72 15.52
C PRO A 128 10.63 -10.81 14.45
N GLN A 129 11.88 -11.19 14.22
CA GLN A 129 12.25 -12.24 13.27
C GLN A 129 13.20 -13.21 13.96
N SER A 130 12.90 -14.52 13.82
CA SER A 130 13.77 -15.54 14.40
C SER A 130 15.15 -15.49 13.72
N GLY A 131 16.20 -15.41 14.52
CA GLY A 131 17.59 -15.37 14.02
C GLY A 131 18.01 -14.07 13.31
N SER A 132 17.21 -12.98 13.35
CA SER A 132 17.62 -11.70 12.76
C SER A 132 17.01 -10.50 13.48
N LYS A 133 17.46 -9.29 13.09
CA LYS A 133 16.87 -8.04 13.60
C LYS A 133 15.38 -7.95 13.21
N PRO A 134 14.54 -7.29 14.04
CA PRO A 134 13.16 -6.99 13.68
C PRO A 134 13.07 -6.27 12.33
N ALA A 135 12.03 -6.58 11.57
CA ALA A 135 11.83 -6.03 10.23
C ALA A 135 10.45 -5.40 10.09
N TRP A 136 10.40 -4.26 9.40
CA TRP A 136 9.14 -3.59 9.08
C TRP A 136 8.34 -4.42 8.07
N THR A 137 7.04 -4.53 8.32
CA THR A 137 6.08 -5.18 7.41
C THR A 137 4.73 -4.47 7.50
N TRP A 138 3.88 -4.70 6.51
CA TRP A 138 2.46 -4.42 6.64
C TRP A 138 1.73 -5.56 7.32
N ARG A 139 0.66 -5.23 8.03
CA ARG A 139 -0.38 -6.15 8.49
C ARG A 139 -1.76 -5.54 8.26
N ILE A 140 -2.80 -6.36 8.26
CA ILE A 140 -4.20 -5.92 8.28
C ILE A 140 -4.47 -5.19 9.60
N VAL A 141 -5.13 -4.03 9.53
CA VAL A 141 -5.55 -3.24 10.70
C VAL A 141 -6.43 -4.10 11.61
N PRO A 142 -6.35 -3.97 12.96
CA PRO A 142 -6.96 -4.93 13.87
C PRO A 142 -8.49 -4.96 13.78
N SER A 143 -9.13 -3.80 13.62
CA SER A 143 -10.58 -3.70 13.43
C SER A 143 -11.03 -4.44 12.17
N TYR A 144 -10.38 -4.15 11.03
CA TYR A 144 -10.70 -4.80 9.76
C TYR A 144 -10.42 -6.31 9.77
N PHE A 145 -9.37 -6.75 10.47
CA PHE A 145 -9.11 -8.18 10.67
C PHE A 145 -10.23 -8.87 11.46
N LEU A 146 -10.72 -8.24 12.53
CA LEU A 146 -11.83 -8.75 13.33
C LEU A 146 -13.13 -8.79 12.51
N GLU A 147 -13.39 -7.75 11.71
CA GLU A 147 -14.54 -7.69 10.80
C GLU A 147 -14.51 -8.86 9.79
N LEU A 148 -13.36 -9.10 9.13
CA LEU A 148 -13.20 -10.25 8.23
C LEU A 148 -13.46 -11.59 8.94
N LYS A 149 -12.98 -11.74 10.17
CA LYS A 149 -13.20 -12.95 10.97
C LYS A 149 -14.68 -13.15 11.31
N GLN A 150 -15.38 -12.06 11.64
CA GLN A 150 -16.81 -12.07 11.93
C GLN A 150 -17.61 -12.42 10.67
N GLN A 151 -17.36 -11.73 9.55
CA GLN A 151 -17.99 -12.00 8.26
C GLN A 151 -17.81 -13.46 7.82
N ILE A 152 -16.62 -14.04 7.98
CA ILE A 152 -16.40 -15.47 7.69
C ILE A 152 -17.31 -16.35 8.55
N SER A 153 -17.43 -16.05 9.85
CA SER A 153 -18.21 -16.87 10.78
C SER A 153 -19.70 -16.80 10.45
N ASP A 154 -20.21 -15.60 10.20
CA ASP A 154 -21.62 -15.37 9.89
C ASP A 154 -22.01 -16.04 8.56
N ASN A 155 -21.17 -15.90 7.53
CA ASN A 155 -21.41 -16.52 6.23
C ASN A 155 -21.34 -18.05 6.24
N ILE A 156 -20.57 -18.65 7.16
CA ILE A 156 -20.53 -20.11 7.29
C ILE A 156 -21.74 -20.62 8.07
N ARG A 157 -22.10 -19.95 9.17
CA ARG A 157 -23.10 -20.44 10.13
C ARG A 157 -24.54 -20.10 9.74
N VAL A 158 -24.78 -18.90 9.24
CA VAL A 158 -26.12 -18.36 9.02
C VAL A 158 -26.57 -18.60 7.58
N ASN A 159 -25.68 -18.47 6.60
CA ASN A 159 -26.04 -18.59 5.20
C ASN A 159 -26.18 -20.04 4.74
N LYS A 160 -27.29 -20.32 4.04
CA LYS A 160 -27.53 -21.62 3.40
C LYS A 160 -26.54 -21.88 2.26
N SER A 161 -26.24 -20.85 1.46
CA SER A 161 -25.20 -20.87 0.42
C SER A 161 -23.84 -20.41 0.97
N LEU A 162 -22.75 -20.88 0.35
CA LEU A 162 -21.38 -20.50 0.71
C LEU A 162 -20.78 -19.45 -0.24
N ASP A 163 -21.57 -18.87 -1.15
CA ASP A 163 -21.08 -17.95 -2.20
C ASP A 163 -20.37 -16.72 -1.62
N ASP A 164 -20.96 -16.09 -0.61
CA ASP A 164 -20.37 -14.94 0.07
C ASP A 164 -19.07 -15.30 0.80
N PHE A 165 -19.01 -16.50 1.39
CA PHE A 165 -17.79 -17.04 1.97
C PHE A 165 -16.69 -17.22 0.90
N TYR A 166 -17.03 -17.80 -0.26
CA TYR A 166 -16.09 -17.91 -1.39
C TYR A 166 -15.61 -16.55 -1.87
N PHE A 167 -16.52 -15.56 -1.95
CA PHE A 167 -16.19 -14.20 -2.35
C PHE A 167 -15.21 -13.53 -1.37
N ILE A 168 -15.46 -13.64 -0.06
CA ILE A 168 -14.55 -13.12 0.98
C ILE A 168 -13.16 -13.75 0.83
N LEU A 169 -13.08 -15.08 0.73
CA LEU A 169 -11.78 -15.76 0.60
C LEU A 169 -11.03 -15.37 -0.68
N LYS A 170 -11.72 -15.26 -1.82
CA LYS A 170 -11.14 -14.79 -3.08
C LYS A 170 -10.60 -13.35 -2.96
N ASN A 171 -11.26 -12.48 -2.20
CA ASN A 171 -10.81 -11.10 -1.98
C ASN A 171 -9.60 -11.03 -1.03
N ILE A 172 -9.61 -11.80 0.06
CA ILE A 172 -8.47 -11.89 0.98
C ILE A 172 -7.22 -12.39 0.24
N HIS A 173 -7.37 -13.35 -0.68
CA HIS A 173 -6.24 -13.87 -1.46
C HIS A 173 -5.55 -12.81 -2.35
N LYS A 174 -6.25 -11.73 -2.71
CA LYS A 174 -5.68 -10.62 -3.49
C LYS A 174 -4.89 -9.62 -2.64
N PHE A 175 -4.83 -9.81 -1.32
CA PHE A 175 -4.12 -8.89 -0.44
C PHE A 175 -2.60 -8.91 -0.71
N PRO A 176 -1.90 -7.81 -0.38
CA PRO A 176 -0.46 -7.72 -0.58
C PRO A 176 0.32 -8.84 0.16
N GLY A 177 1.29 -9.44 -0.52
CA GLY A 177 2.08 -10.58 -0.03
C GLY A 177 3.15 -10.25 1.03
N PHE A 178 2.90 -9.29 1.94
CA PHE A 178 3.82 -8.94 3.03
C PHE A 178 3.75 -9.94 4.18
N ARG A 179 4.85 -10.13 4.93
CA ARG A 179 4.97 -11.15 6.00
C ARG A 179 3.84 -11.05 7.03
N GLY A 180 3.56 -9.84 7.53
CA GLY A 180 2.52 -9.62 8.52
C GLY A 180 1.12 -9.96 8.01
N ILE A 181 0.78 -9.49 6.80
CA ILE A 181 -0.48 -9.82 6.13
C ILE A 181 -0.61 -11.33 5.91
N ARG A 182 0.43 -12.00 5.39
CA ARG A 182 0.42 -13.46 5.17
C ARG A 182 0.14 -14.25 6.45
N SER A 183 0.76 -13.85 7.56
CA SER A 183 0.52 -14.47 8.86
C SER A 183 -0.94 -14.34 9.29
N GLN A 184 -1.54 -13.17 9.10
CA GLN A 184 -2.96 -12.95 9.38
C GLN A 184 -3.88 -13.72 8.42
N ILE A 185 -3.55 -13.82 7.13
CA ILE A 185 -4.32 -14.61 6.18
C ILE A 185 -4.29 -16.10 6.57
N TYR A 186 -3.15 -16.60 7.03
CA TYR A 186 -3.08 -17.95 7.59
C TYR A 186 -3.99 -18.13 8.82
N GLN A 187 -4.07 -17.12 9.70
CA GLN A 187 -5.01 -17.13 10.82
C GLN A 187 -6.47 -17.16 10.36
N LEU A 188 -6.85 -16.35 9.36
CA LEU A 188 -8.21 -16.36 8.78
C LEU A 188 -8.53 -17.70 8.09
N ARG A 189 -7.55 -18.32 7.43
CA ARG A 189 -7.69 -19.68 6.86
C ARG A 189 -7.94 -20.72 7.95
N LYS A 190 -7.11 -20.75 9.00
CA LYS A 190 -7.29 -21.65 10.14
C LYS A 190 -8.66 -21.46 10.80
N HIS A 191 -9.08 -20.20 10.95
CA HIS A 191 -10.40 -19.86 11.46
C HIS A 191 -11.51 -20.42 10.57
N SER A 192 -11.42 -20.20 9.25
CA SER A 192 -12.40 -20.70 8.27
C SER A 192 -12.56 -22.22 8.33
N VAL A 193 -11.44 -22.97 8.37
CA VAL A 193 -11.46 -24.44 8.50
C VAL A 193 -12.11 -24.87 9.82
N GLY A 194 -11.79 -24.19 10.92
CA GLY A 194 -12.41 -24.47 12.22
C GLY A 194 -13.93 -24.25 12.22
N GLU A 195 -14.39 -23.18 11.59
CA GLU A 195 -15.82 -22.88 11.43
C GLU A 195 -16.55 -23.92 10.57
N LEU A 196 -15.96 -24.33 9.45
CA LEU A 196 -16.53 -25.37 8.58
C LEU A 196 -16.63 -26.73 9.27
N ASN A 197 -15.60 -27.11 10.02
CA ASN A 197 -15.58 -28.36 10.80
C ASN A 197 -16.68 -28.39 11.86
N ARG A 198 -16.99 -27.25 12.51
CA ARG A 198 -18.06 -27.15 13.52
C ARG A 198 -19.43 -27.46 12.94
N ILE A 199 -19.69 -27.04 11.70
CA ILE A 199 -20.96 -27.30 11.01
C ILE A 199 -20.90 -28.54 10.09
N LYS A 200 -19.81 -29.32 10.16
CA LYS A 200 -19.57 -30.54 9.38
C LYS A 200 -19.70 -30.35 7.86
N LYS A 201 -19.38 -29.17 7.32
CA LYS A 201 -19.35 -28.92 5.88
C LYS A 201 -17.96 -29.22 5.32
N SER A 202 -17.89 -30.03 4.27
CA SER A 202 -16.64 -30.31 3.55
C SER A 202 -16.41 -29.26 2.46
N VAL A 203 -15.50 -28.32 2.72
CA VAL A 203 -15.06 -27.31 1.75
C VAL A 203 -13.55 -27.29 1.72
N ASP A 204 -12.99 -27.43 0.52
CA ASP A 204 -11.55 -27.32 0.30
C ASP A 204 -11.13 -25.85 0.27
N VAL A 205 -10.87 -25.30 1.46
CA VAL A 205 -10.39 -23.92 1.64
C VAL A 205 -9.06 -23.68 0.91
N ASP A 206 -8.24 -24.72 0.73
CA ASP A 206 -6.93 -24.63 0.11
C ASP A 206 -7.04 -24.46 -1.39
N LYS A 207 -8.05 -25.08 -2.01
CA LYS A 207 -8.38 -24.88 -3.42
C LYS A 207 -8.84 -23.46 -3.71
N ILE A 208 -9.57 -22.83 -2.79
CA ILE A 208 -10.10 -21.47 -2.95
C ILE A 208 -8.98 -20.44 -2.81
N MET A 209 -8.20 -20.55 -1.74
CA MET A 209 -7.19 -19.55 -1.43
C MET A 209 -5.85 -19.81 -2.12
N ASN A 210 -5.64 -20.94 -2.79
CA ASN A 210 -4.33 -21.43 -3.24
C ASN A 210 -3.31 -21.46 -2.06
N ARG A 211 -2.48 -22.50 -1.96
CA ARG A 211 -1.65 -22.69 -0.76
C ARG A 211 -0.65 -21.57 -0.50
N TYR A 212 -0.33 -20.77 -1.52
CA TYR A 212 0.67 -19.71 -1.43
C TYR A 212 0.20 -18.42 -2.09
N ILE A 213 -0.23 -17.45 -1.28
CA ILE A 213 -0.01 -16.05 -1.63
C ILE A 213 1.48 -15.96 -1.99
N ARG A 214 1.85 -15.34 -3.09
CA ARG A 214 3.28 -15.18 -3.39
C ARG A 214 3.83 -14.09 -2.48
N TYR A 215 5.08 -14.25 -2.02
CA TYR A 215 5.77 -13.12 -1.41
C TYR A 215 5.70 -11.93 -2.38
N ALA A 216 5.52 -10.73 -1.85
CA ALA A 216 5.80 -9.53 -2.62
C ALA A 216 7.29 -9.57 -2.99
N ARG A 217 7.59 -10.13 -4.18
CA ARG A 217 8.95 -10.31 -4.66
C ARG A 217 9.47 -8.98 -5.19
N PHE A 218 10.78 -8.78 -5.03
CA PHE A 218 11.53 -7.64 -5.56
C PHE A 218 11.51 -7.67 -7.09
N GLN A 219 10.44 -7.17 -7.69
CA GLN A 219 10.46 -6.74 -9.07
C GLN A 219 10.45 -5.22 -9.08
N LYS A 220 11.14 -4.60 -10.03
CA LYS A 220 11.07 -3.16 -10.26
C LYS A 220 9.60 -2.83 -10.53
N TYR A 221 8.90 -2.33 -9.52
CA TYR A 221 7.48 -2.02 -9.66
C TYR A 221 7.35 -0.90 -10.69
N PRO A 222 6.54 -1.09 -11.75
CA PRO A 222 6.36 -0.05 -12.74
C PRO A 222 5.75 1.19 -12.08
N THR A 223 6.31 2.33 -12.44
CA THR A 223 5.76 3.65 -12.14
C THR A 223 5.24 4.25 -13.42
N ILE A 224 4.23 5.10 -13.28
CA ILE A 224 3.68 5.88 -14.38
C ILE A 224 3.62 7.34 -13.95
N ASN A 225 3.82 8.24 -14.90
CA ASN A 225 3.69 9.67 -14.65
C ASN A 225 2.28 10.00 -14.16
N SER A 226 2.19 10.77 -13.07
CA SER A 226 0.94 11.10 -12.39
C SER A 226 -0.07 11.82 -13.27
N LYS A 227 0.38 12.57 -14.29
CA LYS A 227 -0.50 13.24 -15.26
C LYS A 227 -1.41 12.23 -15.98
N PHE A 228 -0.84 11.13 -16.48
CA PHE A 228 -1.63 10.10 -17.17
C PHE A 228 -2.66 9.43 -16.26
N VAL A 229 -2.36 9.28 -14.97
CA VAL A 229 -3.30 8.70 -14.00
C VAL A 229 -4.45 9.66 -13.73
N ILE A 230 -4.14 10.95 -13.55
CA ILE A 230 -5.13 12.01 -13.32
C ILE A 230 -6.07 12.13 -14.53
N ASP A 231 -5.52 12.22 -15.75
CA ASP A 231 -6.29 12.36 -16.98
C ASP A 231 -7.29 11.21 -17.15
N ARG A 232 -6.84 9.97 -16.88
CA ARG A 232 -7.73 8.80 -16.94
C ARG A 232 -8.86 8.83 -15.93
N ILE A 233 -8.57 9.25 -14.69
CA ILE A 233 -9.60 9.37 -13.66
C ILE A 233 -10.59 10.48 -14.05
N ALA A 234 -10.10 11.60 -14.61
CA ALA A 234 -10.94 12.68 -15.10
C ALA A 234 -11.87 12.24 -16.25
N GLU A 235 -11.40 11.33 -17.10
CA GLU A 235 -12.19 10.67 -18.15
C GLU A 235 -13.15 9.57 -17.63
N GLY A 236 -13.24 9.35 -16.31
CA GLY A 236 -14.06 8.28 -15.71
C GLY A 236 -13.52 6.87 -15.95
N LYS A 237 -12.25 6.73 -16.36
CA LYS A 237 -11.60 5.45 -16.65
C LYS A 237 -10.83 4.93 -15.42
N SER A 238 -10.54 3.62 -15.42
CA SER A 238 -9.64 3.01 -14.43
C SER A 238 -8.29 3.74 -14.38
N PRO A 239 -7.74 4.07 -13.20
CA PRO A 239 -6.48 4.80 -13.04
C PRO A 239 -5.29 4.14 -13.76
N PHE A 240 -5.31 2.82 -13.83
CA PHE A 240 -4.25 2.02 -14.45
C PHE A 240 -4.83 1.10 -15.52
N LYS A 241 -4.24 1.17 -16.71
CA LYS A 241 -4.47 0.20 -17.78
C LYS A 241 -3.78 -1.13 -17.46
N ASP A 242 -4.19 -2.22 -18.13
CA ASP A 242 -3.63 -3.55 -17.88
C ASP A 242 -2.23 -3.74 -18.50
N ASP A 243 -1.94 -3.07 -19.61
CA ASP A 243 -0.61 -2.98 -20.22
C ASP A 243 0.43 -2.36 -19.26
N TRP A 244 0.03 -1.35 -18.49
CA TRP A 244 0.89 -0.72 -17.47
C TRP A 244 1.17 -1.63 -16.27
N LYS A 245 0.22 -2.51 -15.95
CA LYS A 245 0.36 -3.44 -14.82
C LYS A 245 1.34 -4.57 -15.14
N TYR A 246 1.43 -4.99 -16.39
CA TYR A 246 2.19 -6.17 -16.82
C TYR A 246 3.05 -5.89 -18.06
N PRO A 247 4.01 -4.94 -17.99
CA PRO A 247 4.78 -4.51 -19.15
C PRO A 247 5.59 -5.65 -19.80
N GLU A 248 6.13 -6.60 -19.01
CA GLU A 248 6.89 -7.75 -19.54
C GLU A 248 6.01 -8.85 -20.16
N ALA A 249 4.72 -8.93 -19.79
CA ALA A 249 3.81 -9.96 -20.30
C ALA A 249 3.39 -9.68 -21.75
N GLN A 250 3.26 -8.40 -22.11
CA GLN A 250 2.96 -8.00 -23.49
C GLN A 250 4.14 -8.21 -24.43
N THR A 251 5.38 -7.92 -24.01
CA THR A 251 6.56 -8.19 -24.84
C THR A 251 6.66 -9.68 -25.21
N ARG A 252 6.28 -10.57 -24.29
CA ARG A 252 6.23 -12.02 -24.55
C ARG A 252 5.09 -12.44 -25.48
N LEU A 253 3.90 -11.89 -25.32
CA LEU A 253 2.77 -12.17 -26.23
C LEU A 253 3.04 -11.69 -27.65
N VAL A 254 3.57 -10.47 -27.82
CA VAL A 254 3.95 -9.91 -29.13
C VAL A 254 5.07 -10.73 -29.80
N SER A 255 5.96 -11.35 -29.01
CA SER A 255 7.02 -12.23 -29.55
C SER A 255 6.52 -13.63 -29.93
N LEU A 256 5.35 -14.05 -29.43
CA LEU A 256 4.72 -15.32 -29.76
C LEU A 256 3.76 -15.20 -30.97
N GLU A 257 3.15 -14.03 -31.18
CA GLU A 257 2.33 -13.72 -32.35
C GLU A 257 3.14 -13.43 -33.62
N LYS A 258 4.47 -13.29 -33.50
CA LYS A 258 5.42 -13.09 -34.61
C LYS A 258 6.17 -14.36 -35.02
N LYS A 259 5.72 -15.53 -34.56
CA LYS A 259 6.20 -16.85 -34.99
C LYS A 259 5.08 -17.62 -35.65
#